data_AF-A0A127SPF3-F1
#
_entry.id   AF-A0A127SPF3-F1
#
_cell.length_a   1.000
_cell.length_b   1.000
_cell.length_c   1.000
_cell.angle_alpha   90.00
_cell.angle_beta   90.00
_cell.angle_gamma   90.00
#
_symmetry.space_group_name_H-M   'P 1'
#
loop_
_entity.id
_entity.type
_entity.pdbx_description
1 polymer ?
#
loop_
_entity_poly.entity_id
_entity_poly.type
_entity_poly.pdbx_seq_one_letter_code
_entity_poly.pdbx_strand_id
1 'polypeptide(L)'
;QVCAAYTTSGSKNYLKITILGTKVDDSYVKIKTEVLETIPFTEEIVETDELAPGERKVEQTAYTGYKVKTYRNVYSGDGKLISSTFEASSNYKARNRIVLVG
;
A
#
# COMPACT_ATOMS: atom_id res chain seq x y z
N GLN A 1 -31.72 -16.42 14.62
CA GLN A 1 -33.01 -16.45 15.37
C GLN A 1 -33.91 -15.37 14.81
N VAL A 2 -35.20 -15.64 14.62
CA VAL A 2 -36.17 -14.62 14.17
C VAL A 2 -37.12 -14.33 15.32
N CYS A 3 -37.24 -13.06 15.68
CA CYS A 3 -38.18 -12.58 16.69
C CYS A 3 -39.15 -11.61 16.02
N ALA A 4 -40.45 -11.84 16.17
CA ALA A 4 -41.48 -10.96 15.66
C ALA A 4 -42.30 -10.40 16.84
N ALA A 5 -42.58 -9.10 16.80
CA ALA A 5 -43.47 -8.42 17.73
C ALA A 5 -44.54 -7.67 16.96
N TYR A 6 -45.78 -7.80 17.42
CA TYR A 6 -46.94 -7.13 16.84
C TYR A 6 -47.50 -6.12 17.84
N THR A 7 -47.80 -4.92 17.37
CA THR A 7 -48.38 -3.85 18.20
C THR A 7 -49.42 -3.08 17.40
N THR A 8 -50.48 -2.64 18.06
CA THR A 8 -51.50 -1.75 17.49
C THR A 8 -51.43 -0.38 18.17
N SER A 9 -51.68 0.68 17.41
CA SER A 9 -51.79 2.04 17.95
C SER A 9 -52.80 2.83 17.11
N GLY A 10 -53.92 3.22 17.73
CA GLY A 10 -55.07 3.76 17.02
C GLY A 10 -55.64 2.77 16.00
N SER A 11 -55.91 3.23 14.78
CA SER A 11 -56.38 2.41 13.65
C SER A 11 -55.27 1.74 12.83
N LYS A 12 -54.02 1.76 13.32
CA LYS A 12 -52.85 1.24 12.61
C LYS A 12 -52.28 0.00 13.29
N ASN A 13 -51.83 -0.93 12.46
CA ASN A 13 -51.19 -2.18 12.87
C ASN A 13 -49.72 -2.16 12.47
N TYR A 14 -48.84 -2.58 13.38
CA TYR A 14 -47.39 -2.59 13.16
C TYR A 14 -46.82 -3.98 13.44
N LEU A 15 -45.98 -4.45 12.52
CA LEU A 15 -45.19 -5.66 12.65
C LEU A 15 -43.71 -5.28 12.70
N LYS A 16 -43.05 -5.57 13.81
CA LYS A 16 -41.60 -5.44 13.96
C LYS A 16 -40.97 -6.82 13.85
N ILE A 17 -40.22 -7.05 12.78
CA ILE A 17 -39.45 -8.28 12.59
C ILE A 17 -37.99 -7.98 12.90
N THR A 18 -37.40 -8.75 13.82
CA THR A 18 -35.98 -8.71 14.14
C THR A 18 -35.34 -10.02 13.67
N ILE A 19 -34.41 -9.92 12.72
CA ILE A 19 -33.64 -11.06 12.22
C ILE A 19 -32.26 -10.98 12.85
N LEU A 20 -31.98 -11.89 13.78
CA LEU A 20 -30.68 -12.02 14.43
C LEU A 20 -29.84 -13.04 13.65
N GLY A 21 -28.78 -12.56 12.99
CA GLY A 21 -27.77 -13.37 12.33
C GLY A 21 -26.46 -13.38 13.12
N THR A 22 -25.73 -14.49 13.06
CA THR A 22 -24.33 -14.54 13.52
C THR A 22 -23.44 -14.17 12.33
N LYS A 23 -22.54 -13.21 12.51
CA LYS A 23 -21.52 -12.92 11.49
C LYS A 23 -20.50 -14.05 11.52
N VAL A 24 -20.62 -14.99 10.58
CA VAL A 24 -19.82 -16.22 10.55
C VAL A 24 -18.53 -16.07 9.72
N ASP A 25 -18.51 -15.15 8.76
CA ASP A 25 -17.42 -15.01 7.79
C ASP A 25 -16.80 -13.63 7.89
N ASP A 26 -16.06 -13.37 8.97
CA ASP A 26 -15.18 -12.21 9.00
C ASP A 26 -13.91 -12.52 8.22
N SER A 27 -13.71 -11.77 7.13
CA SER A 27 -12.43 -11.74 6.42
C SER A 27 -12.14 -10.32 5.97
N TYR A 28 -10.85 -10.01 5.84
CA TYR A 28 -10.41 -8.72 5.31
C TYR A 28 -9.18 -8.89 4.45
N VAL A 29 -8.98 -7.93 3.56
CA VAL A 29 -7.87 -7.90 2.62
C VAL A 29 -6.79 -6.95 3.09
N LYS A 30 -5.52 -7.34 2.99
CA LYS A 30 -4.36 -6.44 3.07
C LYS A 30 -3.46 -6.65 1.87
N ILE A 31 -2.98 -5.55 1.31
CA ILE A 31 -1.91 -5.58 0.32
C ILE A 31 -0.58 -5.70 1.07
N LYS A 32 0.26 -6.65 0.67
CA LYS A 32 1.63 -6.79 1.16
C LYS A 32 2.61 -6.70 0.00
N THR A 33 3.76 -6.11 0.28
CA THR A 33 4.86 -5.99 -0.68
C THR A 33 6.09 -6.71 -0.17
N GLU A 34 6.79 -7.40 -1.06
CA GLU A 34 8.08 -8.02 -0.83
C GLU A 34 9.12 -7.28 -1.67
N VAL A 35 10.11 -6.68 -1.01
CA VAL A 35 11.25 -6.06 -1.70
C VAL A 35 12.25 -7.16 -2.01
N LEU A 36 12.44 -7.45 -3.30
CA LEU A 36 13.38 -8.46 -3.77
C LEU A 36 14.80 -7.91 -3.91
N GLU A 37 14.89 -6.64 -4.31
CA GLU A 37 16.17 -5.98 -4.56
C GLU A 37 16.03 -4.48 -4.29
N THR A 38 17.06 -3.92 -3.65
CA THR A 38 17.26 -2.48 -3.48
C THR A 38 18.46 -2.08 -4.33
N ILE A 39 18.25 -1.15 -5.26
CA ILE A 39 19.26 -0.72 -6.23
C ILE A 39 19.79 0.64 -5.75
N PRO A 40 20.96 0.70 -5.09
CA PRO A 40 21.50 1.97 -4.62
C PRO A 40 21.80 2.90 -5.80
N PHE A 41 21.69 4.20 -5.57
CA PHE A 41 22.19 5.19 -6.52
C PHE A 41 23.69 5.38 -6.32
N THR A 42 24.36 5.88 -7.36
CA THR A 42 25.74 6.38 -7.25
C THR A 42 25.78 7.90 -7.39
N GLU A 43 26.89 8.50 -7.00
CA GLU A 43 27.19 9.92 -7.27
C GLU A 43 28.24 10.01 -8.38
N GLU A 44 27.98 10.87 -9.35
CA GLU A 44 28.88 11.21 -10.45
C GLU A 44 29.33 12.66 -10.28
N ILE A 45 30.63 12.89 -10.34
CA ILE A 45 31.26 14.21 -10.28
C ILE A 45 31.64 14.61 -11.70
N VAL A 46 31.19 15.78 -12.13
CA VAL A 46 31.47 16.33 -13.45
C VAL A 46 32.16 17.68 -13.28
N GLU A 47 33.37 17.81 -13.82
CA GLU A 47 34.11 19.07 -13.84
C GLU A 47 33.48 20.03 -14.87
N THR A 48 33.39 21.32 -14.53
CA THR A 48 32.84 22.34 -15.42
C THR A 48 33.52 23.71 -15.19
N ASP A 49 33.77 24.43 -16.27
CA ASP A 49 34.27 25.81 -16.23
C ASP A 49 33.17 26.83 -15.87
N GLU A 50 31.92 26.39 -15.75
CA GLU A 50 30.77 27.24 -15.37
C GLU A 50 30.75 27.60 -13.87
N LEU A 51 31.51 26.87 -13.05
CA LEU A 51 31.61 27.07 -11.60
C LEU A 51 32.99 27.64 -11.25
N ALA A 52 33.06 28.42 -10.16
CA ALA A 52 34.35 28.89 -9.67
C ALA A 52 35.16 27.74 -9.05
N PRO A 53 36.51 27.81 -9.03
CA PRO A 53 37.35 26.81 -8.37
C PRO A 53 36.91 26.49 -6.93
N GLY A 54 36.56 25.22 -6.69
CA GLY A 54 36.10 24.73 -5.39
C GLY A 54 34.59 24.89 -5.13
N GLU A 55 33.83 25.49 -6.04
CA GLU A 55 32.38 25.54 -5.98
C GLU A 55 31.78 24.18 -6.37
N ARG A 56 30.67 23.79 -5.73
CA ARG A 56 29.96 22.54 -6.01
C ARG A 56 28.46 22.80 -6.14
N LYS A 57 27.84 22.23 -7.17
CA LYS A 57 26.39 22.34 -7.40
C LYS A 57 25.78 20.97 -7.69
N VAL A 58 24.69 20.63 -7.01
CA VAL A 58 23.92 19.42 -7.35
C VAL A 58 23.06 19.73 -8.57
N GLU A 59 23.40 19.13 -9.70
CA GLU A 59 22.63 19.28 -10.94
C GLU A 59 21.48 18.28 -11.00
N GLN A 60 21.71 17.06 -10.50
CA GLN A 60 20.68 16.02 -10.45
C GLN A 60 20.62 15.36 -9.08
N THR A 61 19.42 15.29 -8.50
CA THR A 61 19.18 14.56 -7.24
C THR A 61 19.01 13.07 -7.49
N ALA A 62 19.46 12.24 -6.56
CA ALA A 62 19.33 10.80 -6.66
C ALA A 62 18.04 10.24 -6.07
N TYR A 63 17.67 9.03 -6.50
CA TYR A 63 16.77 8.15 -5.77
C TYR A 63 17.13 6.68 -5.94
N THR A 64 16.90 5.91 -4.89
CA THR A 64 17.11 4.45 -4.86
C THR A 64 16.06 3.73 -5.69
N GLY A 65 16.48 2.76 -6.50
CA GLY A 65 15.60 1.88 -7.24
C GLY A 65 15.20 0.65 -6.43
N TYR A 66 14.14 -0.05 -6.86
CA TYR A 66 13.62 -1.24 -6.19
C TYR A 66 13.02 -2.24 -7.17
N LYS A 67 13.19 -3.53 -6.90
CA LYS A 67 12.33 -4.59 -7.47
C LYS A 67 11.41 -5.12 -6.39
N VAL A 68 10.11 -5.05 -6.62
CA VAL A 68 9.07 -5.36 -5.63
C VAL A 68 8.05 -6.32 -6.22
N LYS A 69 7.59 -7.28 -5.41
CA LYS A 69 6.37 -8.05 -5.69
C LYS A 69 5.27 -7.64 -4.75
N THR A 70 4.05 -7.57 -5.27
CA THR A 70 2.85 -7.20 -4.52
C THR A 70 1.91 -8.39 -4.45
N TYR A 71 1.37 -8.63 -3.27
CA TYR A 71 0.47 -9.72 -2.96
C TYR A 71 -0.81 -9.20 -2.32
N ARG A 72 -1.94 -9.77 -2.73
CA ARG A 72 -3.22 -9.60 -2.05
C ARG A 72 -3.35 -10.73 -1.04
N ASN A 73 -3.35 -10.37 0.24
CA ASN A 73 -3.54 -11.31 1.33
C ASN A 73 -4.96 -11.23 1.86
N VAL A 74 -5.62 -12.38 2.00
CA VAL A 74 -6.89 -12.50 2.68
C VAL A 74 -6.65 -13.09 4.06
N TYR A 75 -7.18 -12.43 5.08
CA TYR A 75 -7.10 -12.84 6.47
C TYR A 75 -8.50 -13.13 6.99
N SER A 76 -8.62 -14.09 7.91
CA SER A 76 -9.83 -14.23 8.74
C SER A 76 -9.93 -13.10 9.75
N GLY A 77 -11.10 -12.94 10.35
CA GLY A 77 -11.38 -11.92 11.38
C GLY A 77 -10.46 -11.99 12.60
N ASP A 78 -9.98 -13.18 12.93
CA ASP A 78 -9.00 -13.44 14.00
C ASP A 78 -7.54 -13.15 13.58
N GLY A 79 -7.32 -12.77 12.32
CA GLY A 79 -6.01 -12.38 11.78
C GLY A 79 -5.17 -13.52 11.21
N LYS A 80 -5.67 -14.76 11.12
CA LYS A 80 -4.97 -15.85 10.44
C LYS A 80 -4.95 -15.63 8.93
N LEU A 81 -3.80 -15.87 8.29
CA LEU A 81 -3.67 -15.80 6.83
C LEU A 81 -4.45 -16.96 6.19
N ILE A 82 -5.42 -16.63 5.35
CA ILE A 82 -6.20 -17.59 4.57
C ILE A 82 -5.54 -17.84 3.21
N SER A 83 -5.17 -16.77 2.51
CA SER A 83 -4.54 -16.86 1.20
C SER A 83 -3.61 -15.68 0.91
N SER A 84 -2.64 -15.92 0.04
CA SER A 84 -1.74 -14.90 -0.53
C SER A 84 -1.72 -15.10 -2.04
N THR A 85 -2.21 -14.12 -2.79
CA THR A 85 -2.25 -14.15 -4.25
C THR A 85 -1.27 -13.13 -4.80
N PHE A 86 -0.41 -13.54 -5.73
CA PHE A 86 0.47 -12.63 -6.45
C PHE A 86 -0.37 -11.71 -7.35
N GLU A 87 -0.16 -10.40 -7.23
CA GLU A 87 -0.87 -9.39 -8.01
C GLU A 87 0.03 -8.79 -9.10
N ALA A 88 1.24 -8.40 -8.74
CA ALA A 88 2.10 -7.64 -9.66
C ALA A 88 3.58 -7.70 -9.27
N SER A 89 4.42 -7.52 -10.28
CA SER A 89 5.85 -7.19 -10.13
C SER A 89 6.06 -5.75 -10.56
N SER A 90 6.85 -4.99 -9.80
CA SER A 90 7.22 -3.61 -10.12
C SER A 90 8.74 -3.47 -10.10
N ASN A 91 9.28 -2.74 -11.08
CA ASN A 91 10.71 -2.47 -11.20
C ASN A 91 10.92 -0.96 -11.35
N TYR A 92 11.50 -0.35 -10.32
CA TYR A 92 11.87 1.04 -10.25
C TYR A 92 13.38 1.16 -10.43
N LYS A 93 13.82 1.86 -11.46
CA LYS A 93 15.25 2.11 -11.70
C LYS A 93 15.79 3.08 -10.67
N ALA A 94 17.07 2.96 -10.29
CA ALA A 94 17.74 4.02 -9.53
C ALA A 94 18.06 5.21 -10.45
N ARG A 95 18.17 6.40 -9.87
CA ARG A 95 18.75 7.58 -10.54
C ARG A 95 19.95 8.06 -9.76
N ASN A 96 21.06 8.20 -10.47
CA ASN A 96 22.31 8.68 -9.91
C ASN A 96 22.26 10.18 -9.62
N ARG A 97 23.02 10.60 -8.61
CA ARG A 97 23.25 12.00 -8.29
C ARG A 97 24.34 12.54 -9.21
N ILE A 98 24.13 13.73 -9.76
CA ILE A 98 25.17 14.43 -10.53
C ILE A 98 25.54 15.70 -9.77
N VAL A 99 26.84 15.86 -9.50
CA VAL A 99 27.41 17.03 -8.84
C VAL A 99 28.42 17.67 -9.76
N LEU A 100 28.17 18.93 -10.14
CA LEU A 100 29.12 19.76 -10.86
C LEU A 100 30.15 20.34 -9.90
N VAL A 101 31.41 20.41 -10.33
CA VAL A 101 32.51 21.02 -9.58
C VAL A 101 33.32 21.95 -10.49
N GLY A 102 33.76 23.10 -9.96
CA GLY A 102 34.64 24.06 -10.64
C GLY A 102 36.08 24.01 -10.16
#